data_AF-A0A358M3C8-F1
#
_entry.id   AF-A0A358M3C8-F1
#
_cell.length_a   1.000
_cell.length_b   1.000
_cell.length_c   1.000
_cell.angle_alpha   90.00
_cell.angle_beta   90.00
_cell.angle_gamma   90.00
#
_symmetry.space_group_name_H-M   'P 1'
#
loop_
_entity.id
_entity.type
_entity.pdbx_description
1 polymer ?
#
loop_
_entity_poly.entity_id
_entity_poly.type
_entity_poly.pdbx_seq_one_letter_code
_entity_poly.pdbx_strand_id
1 'polypeptide(L)'
;GFLNHMLTLFAKHGNFDLKISCVGDTEVDFHHTVEDIGICLGKAFADAAGEFRGVKRYAHVILPMDEALILCAADLSGRSHLTYELSELPEKIGAFDTELAREFLLAFVRNFPITLHVRQITGVNGHHILECVFKALARTLREALATDPANPDGIPSTKGVL
;
A
#
# COMPACT_ATOMS: atom_id res chain seq x y z
N GLY A 1 2.11 -5.25 17.40
CA GLY A 1 1.96 -6.52 16.65
C GLY A 1 2.56 -6.39 15.27
N PHE A 2 2.35 -7.38 14.40
CA PHE A 2 2.94 -7.42 13.05
C PHE A 2 2.48 -6.25 12.16
N LEU A 3 1.20 -5.87 12.18
CA LEU A 3 0.72 -4.71 11.40
C LEU A 3 1.42 -3.41 11.82
N ASN A 4 1.68 -3.18 13.12
CA ASN A 4 2.44 -1.99 13.56
C ASN A 4 3.85 -1.95 12.96
N HIS A 5 4.51 -3.10 12.86
CA HIS A 5 5.81 -3.23 12.21
C HIS A 5 5.70 -2.89 10.71
N MET A 6 4.70 -3.46 10.01
CA MET A 6 4.44 -3.16 8.60
C MET A 6 4.18 -1.68 8.35
N LEU A 7 3.37 -1.02 9.19
CA LEU A 7 3.06 0.41 9.08
C LEU A 7 4.27 1.30 9.41
N THR A 8 5.12 0.87 10.35
CA THR A 8 6.39 1.56 10.65
C THR A 8 7.32 1.54 9.44
N LEU A 9 7.44 0.38 8.78
CA LEU A 9 8.23 0.24 7.56
C LEU A 9 7.63 1.02 6.40
N PHE A 10 6.30 0.98 6.25
CA PHE A 10 5.60 1.75 5.23
C PHE A 10 5.88 3.25 5.37
N ALA A 11 5.72 3.80 6.57
CA ALA A 11 6.06 5.20 6.85
C ALA A 11 7.54 5.50 6.55
N LYS A 12 8.45 4.65 7.03
CA LYS A 12 9.90 4.86 6.88
C LYS A 12 10.36 4.85 5.42
N HIS A 13 9.90 3.89 4.63
CA HIS A 13 10.32 3.72 3.23
C HIS A 13 9.60 4.68 2.28
N GLY A 14 8.38 5.09 2.63
CA GLY A 14 7.60 6.08 1.90
C GLY A 14 7.98 7.52 2.23
N ASN A 15 8.72 7.74 3.32
CA ASN A 15 9.00 9.06 3.89
C ASN A 15 7.70 9.81 4.23
N PHE A 16 6.78 9.08 4.87
CA PHE A 16 5.50 9.61 5.33
C PHE A 16 5.55 9.81 6.85
N ASP A 17 5.05 10.95 7.32
CA ASP A 17 4.80 11.16 8.75
C ASP A 17 3.44 10.54 9.10
N LEU A 18 3.49 9.40 9.80
CA LEU A 18 2.31 8.59 10.07
C LEU A 18 2.05 8.48 11.57
N LYS A 19 0.84 8.86 12.00
CA LYS A 19 0.33 8.65 13.35
C LYS A 19 -1.01 7.94 13.29
N ILE A 20 -1.08 6.74 13.87
CA ILE A 20 -2.27 5.88 13.88
C ILE A 20 -2.60 5.52 15.34
N SER A 21 -3.89 5.55 15.67
CA SER A 21 -4.44 5.00 16.91
C SER A 21 -5.70 4.22 16.57
N CYS A 22 -5.85 3.04 17.15
CA CYS A 22 -7.01 2.18 16.95
C CYS A 22 -7.28 1.41 18.24
N VAL A 23 -8.56 1.32 18.60
CA VAL A 23 -9.08 0.43 19.63
C VAL A 23 -10.19 -0.36 18.94
N GLY A 24 -9.91 -1.61 18.64
CA GLY A 24 -10.83 -2.51 17.97
C GLY A 24 -11.11 -3.76 18.81
N ASP A 25 -12.04 -4.57 18.31
CA ASP A 25 -12.58 -5.80 18.92
C ASP A 25 -11.68 -7.03 18.70
N THR A 26 -10.39 -6.89 19.03
CA THR A 26 -9.37 -7.93 18.79
C THR A 26 -9.58 -9.25 19.55
N GLU A 27 -10.51 -9.27 20.51
CA GLU A 27 -10.99 -10.47 21.19
C GLU A 27 -11.89 -11.35 20.31
N VAL A 28 -12.50 -10.80 19.28
CA VAL A 28 -13.24 -11.54 18.24
C VAL A 28 -12.22 -12.09 17.24
N ASP A 29 -11.56 -11.18 16.50
CA ASP A 29 -10.44 -11.44 15.61
C ASP A 29 -9.74 -10.12 15.24
N PHE A 30 -8.74 -10.16 14.35
CA PHE A 30 -8.05 -8.95 13.89
C PHE A 30 -8.69 -8.28 12.67
N HIS A 31 -9.74 -8.84 12.08
CA HIS A 31 -10.26 -8.45 10.77
C HIS A 31 -10.74 -7.00 10.76
N HIS A 32 -11.72 -6.66 11.60
CA HIS A 32 -12.28 -5.30 11.64
C HIS A 32 -11.20 -4.25 11.93
N THR A 33 -10.32 -4.54 12.88
CA THR A 33 -9.20 -3.65 13.24
C THR A 33 -8.29 -3.39 12.05
N VAL A 34 -7.89 -4.43 11.30
CA VAL A 34 -6.97 -4.30 10.16
C VAL A 34 -7.66 -3.61 8.98
N GLU A 35 -8.90 -3.98 8.67
CA GLU A 35 -9.69 -3.37 7.59
C GLU A 35 -9.90 -1.87 7.84
N ASP A 36 -10.37 -1.50 9.04
CA ASP A 36 -10.67 -0.11 9.39
C ASP A 36 -9.43 0.78 9.38
N ILE A 37 -8.27 0.26 9.78
CA ILE A 37 -7.00 0.97 9.62
C ILE A 37 -6.71 1.19 8.12
N GLY A 38 -6.94 0.18 7.28
CA GLY A 38 -6.81 0.30 5.82
C GLY A 38 -7.74 1.39 5.24
N ILE A 39 -9.01 1.41 5.66
CA ILE A 39 -10.01 2.43 5.28
C ILE A 39 -9.52 3.83 5.66
N CYS A 40 -9.19 4.04 6.94
CA CYS A 40 -8.76 5.34 7.45
C CYS A 40 -7.47 5.82 6.80
N LEU A 41 -6.51 4.92 6.59
CA LEU A 41 -5.26 5.25 5.91
C LEU A 41 -5.51 5.63 4.44
N GLY A 42 -6.37 4.90 3.73
CA GLY A 42 -6.74 5.23 2.35
C GLY A 42 -7.36 6.63 2.25
N LYS A 43 -8.33 6.94 3.12
CA LYS A 43 -8.93 8.28 3.18
C LYS A 43 -7.89 9.37 3.44
N ALA A 44 -6.98 9.16 4.40
CA ALA A 44 -5.92 10.12 4.69
C ALA A 44 -5.00 10.37 3.49
N PHE A 45 -4.69 9.33 2.71
CA PHE A 45 -3.91 9.47 1.47
C PHE A 45 -4.68 10.19 0.37
N ALA A 46 -5.98 9.90 0.21
CA ALA A 46 -6.84 10.61 -0.74
C ALA A 46 -6.92 12.10 -0.41
N ASP A 47 -7.18 12.43 0.86
CA ASP A 47 -7.25 13.81 1.34
C ASP A 47 -5.93 14.55 1.14
N ALA A 48 -4.80 13.88 1.40
CA ALA A 48 -3.47 14.47 1.22
C ALA A 48 -3.08 14.65 -0.26
N ALA A 49 -3.51 13.75 -1.14
CA ALA A 49 -3.16 13.79 -2.56
C ALA A 49 -4.03 14.76 -3.39
N GLY A 50 -5.24 15.07 -2.92
CA GLY A 50 -6.17 15.97 -3.61
C GLY A 50 -6.52 15.49 -5.02
N GLU A 51 -6.46 16.39 -6.01
CA GLU A 51 -6.83 16.10 -7.41
C GLU A 51 -5.70 15.44 -8.22
N PHE A 52 -4.66 14.89 -7.58
CA PHE A 52 -3.47 14.34 -8.25
C PHE A 52 -2.83 15.33 -9.24
N ARG A 53 -2.90 16.62 -8.94
CA ARG A 53 -2.27 17.67 -9.74
C ARG A 53 -0.77 17.70 -9.48
N GLY A 54 0.01 17.76 -10.55
CA GLY A 54 1.45 17.94 -10.43
C GLY A 54 2.22 16.71 -9.98
N VAL A 55 1.59 15.55 -9.84
CA VAL A 55 2.25 14.31 -9.41
C VAL A 55 2.73 13.50 -10.62
N LYS A 56 3.73 12.64 -10.42
CA LYS A 56 4.20 11.71 -11.46
C LYS A 56 3.13 10.70 -11.93
N ARG A 57 2.13 10.44 -11.09
CA ARG A 57 0.98 9.54 -11.30
C ARG A 57 1.33 8.05 -11.35
N TYR A 58 2.37 7.69 -12.07
CA TYR A 58 2.80 6.31 -12.24
C TYR A 58 4.13 6.06 -11.54
N ALA A 59 4.24 4.91 -10.90
CA ALA A 59 5.50 4.41 -10.40
C ALA A 59 5.49 2.89 -10.31
N HIS A 60 6.68 2.30 -10.24
CA HIS A 60 6.83 0.90 -9.88
C HIS A 60 8.17 0.68 -9.20
N VAL A 61 8.25 -0.40 -8.42
CA VAL A 61 9.50 -0.90 -7.87
C VAL A 61 9.52 -2.42 -7.95
N ILE A 62 10.70 -2.97 -8.17
CA ILE A 62 11.01 -4.36 -7.86
C ILE A 62 11.93 -4.33 -6.65
N LEU A 63 11.44 -4.83 -5.51
CA LEU A 63 12.12 -4.72 -4.23
C LEU A 63 12.46 -6.11 -3.69
N PRO A 64 13.71 -6.36 -3.26
CA PRO A 64 14.07 -7.58 -2.56
C PRO A 64 14.01 -7.45 -1.04
N MET A 65 13.79 -8.59 -0.37
CA MET A 65 14.11 -8.81 1.04
C MET A 65 14.53 -10.26 1.19
N ASP A 66 15.83 -10.47 1.41
CA ASP A 66 16.46 -11.79 1.36
C ASP A 66 16.04 -12.55 0.10
N GLU A 67 15.34 -13.69 0.22
CA GLU A 67 14.89 -14.50 -0.91
C GLU A 67 13.57 -14.02 -1.55
N ALA A 68 12.85 -13.11 -0.87
CA ALA A 68 11.62 -12.52 -1.38
C ALA A 68 11.90 -11.39 -2.37
N LEU A 69 11.15 -11.35 -3.46
CA LEU A 69 11.22 -10.33 -4.50
C LEU A 69 9.80 -9.96 -4.93
N ILE A 70 9.42 -8.70 -4.71
CA ILE A 70 8.09 -8.18 -4.99
C ILE A 70 8.16 -7.09 -6.05
N LEU A 71 7.31 -7.19 -7.08
CA LEU A 71 6.95 -6.08 -7.93
C LEU A 71 5.73 -5.37 -7.35
N CYS A 72 5.83 -4.06 -7.19
CA CYS A 72 4.71 -3.20 -6.81
C CYS A 72 4.60 -2.04 -7.81
N ALA A 73 3.47 -1.91 -8.49
CA ALA A 73 3.21 -0.84 -9.46
C ALA A 73 1.90 -0.11 -9.13
N ALA A 74 1.90 1.23 -9.29
CA ALA A 74 0.74 2.07 -9.02
C ALA A 74 0.46 3.03 -10.17
N ASP A 75 -0.83 3.29 -10.41
CA ASP A 75 -1.39 4.40 -11.18
C ASP A 75 -2.33 5.17 -10.26
N LEU A 76 -2.04 6.44 -9.99
CA LEU A 76 -2.91 7.38 -9.28
C LEU A 76 -4.08 7.76 -10.19
N SER A 77 -5.00 6.82 -10.33
CA SER A 77 -5.81 6.69 -11.53
C SER A 77 -7.22 7.24 -11.39
N GLY A 78 -7.66 7.51 -10.16
CA GLY A 78 -9.05 7.78 -9.82
C GLY A 78 -9.94 6.53 -9.81
N ARG A 79 -9.37 5.33 -9.96
CA ARG A 79 -10.10 4.05 -10.03
C ARG A 79 -9.51 3.05 -9.06
N SER A 80 -10.32 2.56 -8.12
CA SER A 80 -9.93 1.52 -7.18
C SER A 80 -9.77 0.17 -7.89
N HIS A 81 -8.54 -0.32 -7.96
CA HIS A 81 -8.24 -1.67 -8.46
C HIS A 81 -7.06 -2.27 -7.71
N LEU A 82 -7.19 -3.50 -7.23
CA LEU A 82 -6.10 -4.25 -6.61
C LEU A 82 -5.88 -5.56 -7.37
N THR A 83 -4.69 -5.74 -7.93
CA THR A 83 -4.15 -7.05 -8.30
C THR A 83 -3.20 -7.50 -7.21
N TYR A 84 -3.49 -8.62 -6.56
CA TYR A 84 -2.71 -9.20 -5.46
C TYR A 84 -2.35 -10.64 -5.81
N GLU A 85 -1.12 -10.84 -6.29
CA GLU A 85 -0.60 -12.11 -6.80
C GLU A 85 0.59 -12.55 -5.95
N LEU A 86 0.31 -13.00 -4.73
CA LEU A 86 1.29 -13.67 -3.87
C LEU A 86 1.07 -15.18 -3.92
N SER A 87 2.13 -15.95 -3.67
CA SER A 87 1.98 -17.39 -3.38
C SER A 87 1.24 -17.58 -2.06
N GLU A 88 0.83 -18.82 -1.79
CA GLU A 88 0.25 -19.18 -0.49
C GLU A 88 1.19 -18.75 0.66
N LEU A 89 0.65 -17.99 1.60
CA LEU A 89 1.32 -17.55 2.81
C LEU A 89 1.00 -18.51 3.95
N PRO A 90 1.86 -18.63 4.97
CA PRO A 90 1.48 -19.34 6.19
C PRO A 90 0.25 -18.68 6.82
N GLU A 91 -0.59 -19.46 7.51
CA GLU A 91 -1.82 -18.95 8.13
C GLU A 91 -1.56 -17.71 9.01
N LYS A 92 -0.48 -17.75 9.80
CA LYS A 92 -0.10 -16.67 10.72
C LYS A 92 1.39 -16.33 10.66
N ILE A 93 1.70 -15.08 11.01
CA ILE A 93 3.05 -14.62 11.38
C ILE A 93 2.97 -14.00 12.78
N GLY A 94 3.53 -14.72 13.76
CA GLY A 94 3.23 -14.43 15.17
C GLY A 94 1.73 -14.61 15.43
N ALA A 95 1.07 -13.54 15.87
CA ALA A 95 -0.38 -13.54 16.08
C ALA A 95 -1.20 -13.06 14.87
N PHE A 96 -0.55 -12.53 13.82
CA PHE A 96 -1.25 -11.88 12.71
C PHE A 96 -1.66 -12.88 11.63
N ASP A 97 -2.94 -12.90 11.27
CA ASP A 97 -3.49 -13.67 10.16
C ASP A 97 -3.04 -13.07 8.82
N THR A 98 -2.31 -13.84 8.02
CA THR A 98 -1.63 -13.30 6.83
C THR A 98 -2.59 -12.90 5.72
N GLU A 99 -3.80 -13.46 5.69
CA GLU A 99 -4.87 -13.06 4.77
C GLU A 99 -5.25 -11.59 4.92
N LEU A 100 -5.13 -11.04 6.13
CA LEU A 100 -5.51 -9.65 6.44
C LEU A 100 -4.60 -8.63 5.76
N ALA A 101 -3.42 -9.04 5.27
CA ALA A 101 -2.59 -8.16 4.44
C ALA A 101 -3.29 -7.80 3.12
N ARG A 102 -4.04 -8.74 2.52
CA ARG A 102 -4.82 -8.48 1.32
C ARG A 102 -6.03 -7.58 1.62
N GLU A 103 -6.74 -7.87 2.70
CA GLU A 103 -7.91 -7.06 3.12
C GLU A 103 -7.52 -5.62 3.46
N PHE A 104 -6.38 -5.44 4.15
CA PHE A 104 -5.81 -4.11 4.38
C PHE A 104 -5.58 -3.33 3.07
N LEU A 105 -4.92 -3.95 2.08
CA LEU A 105 -4.63 -3.30 0.80
C LEU A 105 -5.90 -3.03 -0.01
N LEU A 106 -6.87 -3.94 0.06
CA LEU A 106 -8.15 -3.79 -0.62
C LEU A 106 -8.94 -2.63 -0.02
N ALA A 107 -9.02 -2.54 1.31
CA ALA A 107 -9.62 -1.43 2.04
C ALA A 107 -8.92 -0.09 1.73
N PHE A 108 -7.59 -0.10 1.72
CA PHE A 108 -6.79 1.07 1.36
C PHE A 108 -7.10 1.58 -0.05
N VAL A 109 -7.04 0.71 -1.07
CA VAL A 109 -7.28 1.09 -2.48
C VAL A 109 -8.74 1.49 -2.76
N ARG A 110 -9.70 0.93 -2.02
CA ARG A 110 -11.11 1.37 -2.11
C ARG A 110 -11.33 2.79 -1.60
N ASN A 111 -10.49 3.25 -0.66
CA ASN A 111 -10.60 4.57 -0.05
C ASN A 111 -9.56 5.58 -0.56
N PHE A 112 -8.54 5.10 -1.26
CA PHE A 112 -7.60 5.89 -2.04
C PHE A 112 -7.67 5.39 -3.49
N PRO A 113 -8.50 5.99 -4.36
CA PRO A 113 -8.88 5.39 -5.63
C PRO A 113 -7.72 5.37 -6.64
N ILE A 114 -6.91 4.31 -6.55
CA ILE A 114 -5.72 4.05 -7.36
C ILE A 114 -5.77 2.64 -7.93
N THR A 115 -5.05 2.42 -9.02
CA THR A 115 -4.77 1.06 -9.49
C THR A 115 -3.47 0.61 -8.83
N LEU A 116 -3.50 -0.50 -8.10
CA LEU A 116 -2.35 -1.08 -7.43
C LEU A 116 -2.15 -2.53 -7.89
N HIS A 117 -0.94 -2.86 -8.32
CA HIS A 117 -0.50 -4.22 -8.60
C HIS A 117 0.60 -4.60 -7.63
N VAL A 118 0.41 -5.72 -6.94
CA VAL A 118 1.40 -6.38 -6.08
C VAL A 118 1.57 -7.79 -6.59
N ARG A 119 2.79 -8.12 -7.03
CA ARG A 119 3.11 -9.43 -7.59
C ARG A 119 4.39 -9.97 -6.96
N GLN A 120 4.32 -11.19 -6.47
CA GLN A 120 5.49 -11.94 -6.06
C GLN A 120 6.22 -12.48 -7.29
N ILE A 121 7.52 -12.21 -7.36
CA ILE A 121 8.42 -12.80 -8.36
C ILE A 121 9.09 -14.04 -7.75
N THR A 122 9.65 -13.90 -6.55
CA THR A 122 10.23 -15.00 -5.75
C THR A 122 9.98 -14.77 -4.26
N GLY A 123 10.21 -15.80 -3.43
CA GLY A 123 10.09 -15.72 -1.98
C GLY A 123 9.47 -16.98 -1.40
N VAL A 124 9.85 -17.34 -0.18
CA VAL A 124 9.24 -18.48 0.53
C VAL A 124 8.84 -18.13 1.96
N ASN A 125 9.56 -17.22 2.62
CA ASN A 125 9.24 -16.83 3.98
C ASN A 125 8.10 -15.80 3.99
N GLY A 126 6.98 -16.12 4.64
CA GLY A 126 5.82 -15.23 4.70
C GLY A 126 6.10 -13.86 5.32
N HIS A 127 7.00 -13.80 6.33
CA HIS A 127 7.45 -12.53 6.90
C HIS A 127 8.20 -11.72 5.86
N HIS A 128 9.19 -12.32 5.19
CA HIS A 128 9.99 -11.61 4.17
C HIS A 128 9.11 -11.12 3.02
N ILE A 129 8.17 -11.95 2.56
CA ILE A 129 7.22 -11.60 1.50
C ILE A 129 6.38 -10.39 1.91
N LEU A 130 5.68 -10.44 3.05
CA LEU A 130 4.80 -9.34 3.46
C LEU A 130 5.59 -8.06 3.80
N GLU A 131 6.73 -8.19 4.47
CA GLU A 131 7.59 -7.04 4.73
C GLU A 131 8.08 -6.38 3.42
N CYS A 132 8.43 -7.20 2.44
CA CYS A 132 8.80 -6.76 1.10
C CYS A 132 7.64 -6.04 0.39
N VAL A 133 6.40 -6.55 0.50
CA VAL A 133 5.19 -5.90 -0.03
C VAL A 133 5.00 -4.49 0.54
N PHE A 134 5.05 -4.34 1.87
CA PHE A 134 4.84 -3.02 2.49
C PHE A 134 5.96 -2.02 2.15
N LYS A 135 7.22 -2.48 2.08
CA LYS A 135 8.35 -1.67 1.62
C LYS A 135 8.18 -1.25 0.15
N ALA A 136 7.76 -2.17 -0.70
CA ALA A 136 7.57 -1.92 -2.13
C ALA A 136 6.42 -0.91 -2.35
N LEU A 137 5.28 -1.13 -1.70
CA LEU A 137 4.14 -0.22 -1.72
C LEU A 137 4.56 1.20 -1.32
N ALA A 138 5.28 1.33 -0.20
CA ALA A 138 5.71 2.63 0.31
C ALA A 138 6.57 3.40 -0.69
N ARG A 139 7.56 2.73 -1.31
CA ARG A 139 8.44 3.37 -2.29
C ARG A 139 7.70 3.70 -3.59
N THR A 140 6.82 2.81 -4.05
CA THR A 140 5.99 3.05 -5.23
C THR A 140 5.09 4.26 -5.01
N LEU A 141 4.38 4.35 -3.88
CA LEU A 141 3.51 5.50 -3.59
C LEU A 141 4.31 6.80 -3.44
N ARG A 142 5.46 6.77 -2.76
CA ARG A 142 6.34 7.93 -2.65
C ARG A 142 6.73 8.48 -4.02
N GLU A 143 7.07 7.61 -4.97
CA GLU A 143 7.43 8.04 -6.30
C GLU A 143 6.21 8.51 -7.11
N ALA A 144 5.09 7.78 -7.08
CA ALA A 144 3.90 8.14 -7.83
C ALA A 144 3.32 9.50 -7.39
N LEU A 145 3.39 9.80 -6.09
CA LEU A 145 2.95 11.05 -5.48
C LEU A 145 3.99 12.18 -5.54
N ALA A 146 5.23 11.90 -5.96
CA ALA A 146 6.24 12.93 -6.07
C ALA A 146 5.83 13.98 -7.10
N THR A 147 6.17 15.25 -6.83
CA THR A 147 5.99 16.33 -7.80
C THR A 147 6.73 15.99 -9.09
N ASP A 148 6.03 16.12 -10.23
CA ASP A 148 6.61 16.03 -11.56
C ASP A 148 7.14 17.41 -11.96
N PRO A 149 8.48 17.61 -12.01
CA PRO A 149 9.05 18.89 -12.41
C PRO A 149 8.76 19.25 -13.87
N ALA A 150 8.39 18.28 -14.71
CA ALA A 150 7.99 18.55 -16.10
C ALA A 150 6.55 19.08 -16.22
N ASN A 151 5.71 18.85 -15.21
CA ASN A 151 4.30 19.23 -15.23
C ASN A 151 3.76 19.56 -13.82
N PRO A 152 4.32 20.56 -13.11
CA PRO A 152 4.06 20.78 -11.68
C PRO A 152 2.62 21.19 -11.34
N ASP A 153 1.88 21.75 -12.30
CA ASP A 153 0.51 22.25 -12.08
C ASP A 153 -0.54 21.51 -12.94
N GLY A 154 -0.11 20.58 -13.80
CA GLY A 154 -1.01 19.88 -14.69
C GLY A 154 -1.64 18.66 -14.04
N ILE A 155 -2.84 18.30 -14.52
CA ILE A 155 -3.42 16.99 -14.25
C ILE A 155 -2.77 16.02 -15.24
N PRO A 156 -2.08 14.95 -14.78
CA PRO A 156 -1.39 14.01 -15.65
C PRO A 156 -2.37 13.04 -16.33
N SER A 157 -3.38 13.56 -17.03
CA SER A 157 -4.46 12.82 -17.69
C SER A 157 -4.89 13.50 -18.97
N THR A 158 -4.99 12.74 -20.06
CA THR A 158 -5.50 13.26 -21.34
C THR A 158 -6.98 13.65 -21.28
N LYS A 159 -7.73 13.18 -20.27
CA LYS A 159 -9.12 13.54 -20.03
C LYS A 159 -9.28 14.88 -19.29
N GLY A 160 -8.19 15.45 -18.79
CA GLY A 160 -8.20 16.67 -17.99
C GLY A 160 -8.76 16.49 -16.57
N VAL A 161 -9.09 15.27 -16.17
CA VAL A 161 -9.60 14.90 -14.84
C VAL A 161 -9.03 13.54 -14.41
N LEU A 162 -8.94 13.34 -13.09
CA LEU A 162 -8.62 12.08 -12.41
C LEU A 162 -9.60 11.89 -11.25
#